data_AF-A0A958PRI9-F1
#
_entry.id   AF-A0A958PRI9-F1
#
_cell.length_a   1.000
_cell.length_b   1.000
_cell.length_c   1.000
_cell.angle_alpha   90.00
_cell.angle_beta   90.00
_cell.angle_gamma   90.00
#
_symmetry.space_group_name_H-M   'P 1'
#
loop_
_entity.id
_entity.type
_entity.pdbx_description
1 polymer ?
#
loop_
_entity_poly.entity_id
_entity_poly.type
_entity_poly.pdbx_seq_one_letter_code
_entity_poly.pdbx_strand_id
1 'polypeptide(L)' 'MSDQTDEFLRRVKAKKKQFEADLAKLNVDTHDSTNETKKQLEKKIDEMTVAIKQAGENFTDSIAEKINGWLK' A
#
# COMPACT_ATOMS: atom_id res chain seq x y z
N MET A 1 7.98 5.85 -18.90
CA MET A 1 7.51 6.34 -17.58
C MET A 1 8.43 7.49 -17.19
N SER A 2 7.89 8.57 -16.65
CA SER A 2 8.71 9.71 -16.19
C SER A 2 9.44 9.34 -14.90
N ASP A 3 10.63 9.91 -14.65
CA ASP A 3 11.41 9.66 -13.41
C ASP A 3 10.59 9.87 -12.14
N GLN A 4 9.66 10.84 -12.16
CA GLN A 4 8.74 11.10 -11.05
C GLN A 4 7.77 9.94 -10.78
N THR A 5 7.29 9.27 -11.83
CA THR A 5 6.41 8.09 -11.70
C THR A 5 7.18 6.91 -11.11
N ASP A 6 8.43 6.71 -11.52
CA ASP A 6 9.27 5.63 -11.01
C ASP A 6 9.68 5.85 -9.55
N GLU A 7 10.04 7.07 -9.19
CA GLU A 7 10.30 7.44 -7.79
C GLU A 7 9.04 7.25 -6.92
N PHE A 8 7.89 7.68 -7.43
CA PHE A 8 6.61 7.51 -6.75
C PHE A 8 6.30 6.03 -6.51
N LEU A 9 6.35 5.21 -7.57
CA LEU A 9 6.15 3.77 -7.49
C LEU A 9 7.11 3.09 -6.51
N ARG A 10 8.37 3.54 -6.44
CA ARG A 10 9.33 3.04 -5.44
C ARG A 10 8.88 3.34 -4.01
N ARG A 11 8.44 4.58 -3.74
CA ARG A 11 7.92 4.98 -2.42
C ARG A 11 6.69 4.14 -2.03
N VAL A 12 5.76 3.91 -2.96
CA VAL A 12 4.57 3.07 -2.69
C VAL A 12 4.96 1.62 -2.42
N LYS A 13 5.84 1.05 -3.23
CA LYS A 13 6.31 -0.33 -3.04
C LYS A 13 7.01 -0.50 -1.69
N ALA A 14 7.77 0.51 -1.24
CA ALA A 14 8.39 0.50 0.07
C ALA A 14 7.35 0.52 1.20
N LYS A 15 6.33 1.39 1.11
CA LYS A 15 5.24 1.46 2.09
C LYS A 15 4.40 0.18 2.12
N LYS A 16 4.10 -0.40 0.95
CA LYS A 16 3.43 -1.70 0.84
C LYS A 16 4.20 -2.79 1.57
N LYS A 17 5.51 -2.90 1.35
CA LYS A 17 6.36 -3.87 2.07
C LYS A 17 6.35 -3.65 3.59
N GLN A 18 6.27 -2.41 4.03
CA GLN A 18 6.17 -2.08 5.45
C GLN A 18 4.85 -2.61 6.03
N PHE A 19 3.73 -2.42 5.34
CA PHE A 19 2.44 -2.98 5.74
C PHE A 19 2.39 -4.52 5.66
N GLU A 20 3.04 -5.14 4.68
CA GLU A 20 3.19 -6.60 4.62
C GLU A 20 3.97 -7.13 5.84
N ALA A 21 5.02 -6.42 6.27
CA ALA A 21 5.78 -6.77 7.46
C ALA A 21 4.96 -6.58 8.76
N ASP A 22 4.17 -5.50 8.85
CA ASP A 22 3.27 -5.25 9.98
C ASP A 22 2.17 -6.31 10.05
N LEU A 23 1.61 -6.70 8.90
CA LEU A 23 0.66 -7.81 8.79
C LEU A 23 1.28 -9.12 9.26
N ALA A 24 2.53 -9.39 8.85
CA ALA A 24 3.25 -10.60 9.26
C ALA A 24 3.49 -10.64 10.78
N LYS A 25 3.77 -9.49 11.41
CA LYS A 25 3.88 -9.39 12.87
C LYS A 25 2.54 -9.63 13.56
N LEU A 26 1.48 -9.02 13.05
CA LEU A 26 0.12 -9.19 13.58
C LEU A 26 -0.40 -10.62 13.42
N ASN A 27 0.00 -11.35 12.38
CA ASN A 27 -0.33 -12.77 12.23
C ASN A 27 0.24 -13.66 13.34
N VAL A 28 1.33 -13.24 13.99
CA VAL A 28 1.92 -13.95 15.12
C VAL A 28 1.19 -13.61 16.42
N ASP A 29 0.55 -12.44 16.48
CA ASP A 29 -0.11 -11.90 17.68
C ASP A 29 -1.62 -12.23 17.69
N THR A 30 -1.99 -13.42 18.15
CA THR A 30 -3.36 -13.97 18.10
C THR A 30 -4.29 -13.39 19.18
N HIS A 31 -4.63 -12.11 19.07
CA HIS A 31 -5.69 -11.47 19.85
C HIS A 31 -6.87 -11.07 18.94
N ASP A 32 -8.10 -11.11 19.43
CA ASP A 32 -9.30 -10.80 18.61
C ASP A 32 -9.28 -9.39 17.99
N SER A 33 -8.67 -8.41 18.66
CA SER A 33 -8.43 -7.05 18.15
C SER A 33 -7.43 -7.01 16.98
N THR A 34 -6.55 -8.00 16.91
CA THR A 34 -5.60 -8.16 15.81
C THR A 34 -6.29 -8.54 14.51
N ASN A 35 -7.42 -9.25 14.58
CA ASN A 35 -8.10 -9.75 13.38
C ASN A 35 -8.74 -8.63 12.54
N GLU A 36 -9.29 -7.60 13.19
CA GLU A 36 -9.88 -6.44 12.50
C GLU A 36 -8.77 -5.54 11.93
N THR A 37 -7.70 -5.31 12.70
CA THR A 37 -6.51 -4.58 12.27
C THR A 37 -5.85 -5.27 11.06
N LYS A 38 -5.76 -6.59 11.09
CA LYS A 38 -5.25 -7.42 10.00
C LYS A 38 -6.08 -7.27 8.74
N LYS A 39 -7.41 -7.37 8.83
CA LYS A 39 -8.32 -7.16 7.68
C LYS A 39 -8.17 -5.76 7.08
N GLN A 40 -8.02 -4.74 7.91
CA GLN A 40 -7.79 -3.37 7.44
C GLN A 40 -6.42 -3.23 6.74
N LEU A 41 -5.38 -3.87 7.25
CA LEU A 41 -4.06 -3.91 6.63
C LEU A 41 -4.06 -4.66 5.30
N GLU A 42 -4.69 -5.85 5.23
CA GLU A 42 -4.90 -6.61 3.99
C GLU A 42 -5.61 -5.76 2.94
N LYS A 43 -6.70 -5.10 3.32
CA LYS A 43 -7.44 -4.20 2.41
C LYS A 43 -6.56 -3.06 1.90
N LYS A 44 -5.76 -2.43 2.76
CA LYS A 44 -4.82 -1.36 2.36
C LYS A 44 -3.73 -1.87 1.41
N ILE A 45 -3.20 -3.07 1.65
CA ILE A 45 -2.18 -3.70 0.79
C ILE A 45 -2.77 -4.01 -0.60
N ASP A 46 -4.00 -4.50 -0.66
CA ASP A 46 -4.71 -4.75 -1.92
C ASP A 46 -4.98 -3.46 -2.68
N GLU A 47 -5.52 -2.43 -2.00
CA GLU A 47 -5.75 -1.11 -2.60
C GLU A 47 -4.45 -0.51 -3.14
N MET A 48 -3.34 -0.62 -2.39
CA MET A 48 -2.00 -0.21 -2.84
C MET A 48 -1.53 -0.98 -4.08
N THR A 49 -1.79 -2.29 -4.12
CA THR A 49 -1.40 -3.14 -5.25
C THR A 49 -2.13 -2.75 -6.51
N VAL A 50 -3.44 -2.51 -6.41
CA VAL A 50 -4.27 -2.04 -7.52
C VAL A 50 -3.78 -0.67 -7.98
N ALA A 51 -3.55 0.26 -7.05
CA ALA A 51 -3.08 1.61 -7.39
C ALA A 51 -1.68 1.60 -8.04
N ILE A 52 -0.76 0.76 -7.59
CA ILE A 52 0.56 0.56 -8.23
C ILE A 52 0.42 0.04 -9.65
N LYS A 53 -0.45 -0.95 -9.87
CA LYS A 53 -0.68 -1.52 -11.19
C LYS A 53 -1.29 -0.49 -12.14
N GLN A 54 -2.32 0.22 -11.67
CA GLN A 54 -2.96 1.29 -12.42
C GLN A 54 -2.00 2.43 -12.71
N ALA A 55 -1.14 2.83 -11.77
CA ALA A 55 -0.11 3.85 -12.00
C ALA A 55 0.93 3.45 -13.06
N GLY A 56 1.24 2.15 -13.16
CA GLY A 56 2.14 1.61 -14.18
C GLY A 56 1.52 1.58 -15.58
N GLU A 57 0.20 1.42 -15.68
CA GLU A 57 -0.54 1.40 -16.95
C GLU A 57 -0.99 2.80 -17.38
N ASN A 58 -1.45 3.62 -16.44
CA ASN A 58 -1.92 4.99 -16.63
C ASN A 58 -1.79 5.80 -15.33
N PHE A 59 -0.72 6.57 -15.22
CA PHE A 59 -0.52 7.48 -14.09
C PHE A 59 -1.52 8.64 -14.16
N THR A 60 -2.42 8.73 -13.18
CA THR A 60 -3.42 9.80 -13.08
C THR A 60 -3.31 10.51 -11.73
N ASP A 61 -3.72 11.77 -11.68
CA ASP A 61 -3.70 12.57 -10.43
C ASP A 61 -4.54 11.93 -9.33
N SER A 62 -5.65 11.26 -9.68
CA SER A 62 -6.48 10.54 -8.70
C SER A 62 -5.72 9.38 -8.02
N ILE A 63 -4.88 8.66 -8.77
CA ILE A 63 -4.03 7.60 -8.22
C ILE A 63 -2.92 8.21 -7.35
N ALA A 64 -2.35 9.33 -7.81
CA ALA A 64 -1.35 10.07 -7.05
C ALA A 64 -1.91 10.57 -5.69
N GLU A 65 -3.13 11.10 -5.67
CA GLU A 65 -3.80 11.54 -4.44
C GLU A 65 -4.09 10.39 -3.48
N LYS A 66 -4.65 9.27 -3.98
CA LYS A 66 -4.93 8.09 -3.14
C LYS A 66 -3.67 7.57 -2.45
N ILE A 67 -2.59 7.44 -3.22
CA ILE A 67 -1.32 6.94 -2.71
C ILE A 67 -0.67 7.96 -1.77
N ASN A 68 -0.71 9.26 -2.09
CA ASN A 68 -0.24 10.30 -1.18
C ASN A 68 -0.99 10.29 0.15
N GLY A 69 -2.28 9.95 0.14
CA GLY A 69 -3.07 9.74 1.36
C GLY A 69 -2.53 8.61 2.25
N TRP A 70 -1.85 7.61 1.69
CA TRP A 70 -1.22 6.53 2.45
C TRP A 70 0.26 6.79 2.81
N LEU A 71 0.90 7.73 2.11
CA LEU A 71 2.29 8.12 2.35
C LEU A 71 2.42 9.28 3.35
N LYS A 72 1.35 10.04 3.59
CA LYS A 72 1.25 10.99 4.71
C LYS A 72 1.23 10.27 6.06
#